data_AF-A0A358BDQ8-F1
#
_entry.id   AF-A0A358BDQ8-F1
#
_cell.length_a   1.000
_cell.length_b   1.000
_cell.length_c   1.000
_cell.angle_alpha   90.00
_cell.angle_beta   90.00
_cell.angle_gamma   90.00
#
_symmetry.space_group_name_H-M   'P 1'
#
loop_
_entity.id
_entity.type
_entity.pdbx_description
1 polymer ?
#
loop_
_entity_poly.entity_id
_entity_poly.type
_entity_poly.pdbx_seq_one_letter_code
_entity_poly.pdbx_strand_id
1 'polypeptide(L)' 'MTIEEFDAALSALGWKIADFCRMTGLHRNTPSRWRAEGVTIPEWVPKHLGLLQDLQRLHTAYLVPPSPKAGEVPGS' A
#
# COMPACT_ATOMS: atom_id res chain seq x y z
N MET A 1 -10.06 1.31 -10.73
CA MET A 1 -8.74 1.75 -10.27
C MET A 1 -7.84 1.82 -11.49
N THR A 2 -7.15 2.94 -11.71
CA THR A 2 -6.13 3.08 -12.75
C THR A 2 -4.79 2.47 -12.32
N ILE A 3 -3.80 2.42 -13.20
CA ILE A 3 -2.47 1.95 -12.85
C ILE A 3 -1.79 2.91 -11.88
N GLU A 4 -1.97 4.22 -12.09
CA GLU A 4 -1.42 5.26 -11.23
C GLU A 4 -2.00 5.16 -9.82
N GLU A 5 -3.31 4.92 -9.70
CA GLU A 5 -3.98 4.67 -8.42
C GLU A 5 -3.48 3.38 -7.76
N PHE A 6 -3.22 2.33 -8.54
CA PHE A 6 -2.62 1.09 -8.03
C PHE A 6 -1.22 1.34 -7.46
N ASP A 7 -0.36 2.05 -8.19
CA ASP A 7 1.00 2.35 -7.77
C ASP A 7 1.04 3.29 -6.54
N ALA A 8 0.13 4.26 -6.48
CA ALA A 8 -0.07 5.09 -5.30
C ALA A 8 -0.50 4.26 -4.09
N ALA A 9 -1.43 3.32 -4.28
CA ALA A 9 -1.94 2.49 -3.20
C ALA A 9 -0.86 1.55 -2.62
N LEU A 10 0.00 0.98 -3.48
CA LEU A 10 1.16 0.21 -3.04
C LEU A 10 2.18 1.08 -2.29
N SER A 11 2.45 2.29 -2.80
CA SER A 11 3.39 3.22 -2.19
C SER A 11 2.96 3.64 -0.78
N ALA A 12 1.65 3.85 -0.56
CA ALA A 12 1.11 4.16 0.77
C ALA A 12 1.35 3.02 1.78
N LEU A 13 1.30 1.77 1.31
CA LEU A 13 1.61 0.58 2.11
C LEU A 13 3.12 0.34 2.28
N GLY A 14 3.98 1.12 1.60
CA GLY A 14 5.42 0.86 1.51
C GLY A 14 5.76 -0.41 0.71
N TRP A 15 4.84 -0.86 -0.15
CA TRP A 15 4.96 -2.09 -0.93
C TRP A 15 5.47 -1.83 -2.33
N LYS A 16 6.24 -2.78 -2.86
CA LYS A 16 6.54 -2.91 -4.28
C LYS A 16 5.54 -3.86 -4.93
N ILE A 17 5.49 -3.85 -6.27
CA ILE A 17 4.69 -4.80 -7.05
C ILE A 17 5.04 -6.25 -6.70
N ALA A 18 6.32 -6.53 -6.41
CA ALA A 18 6.76 -7.86 -5.99
C ALA A 18 6.12 -8.30 -4.67
N ASP A 19 5.98 -7.38 -3.72
CA ASP A 19 5.33 -7.65 -2.42
C ASP A 19 3.85 -7.94 -2.64
N PHE A 20 3.17 -7.12 -3.45
CA PHE A 20 1.76 -7.36 -3.81
C PHE A 20 1.55 -8.75 -4.43
N CYS A 21 2.37 -9.13 -5.42
CA CYS A 21 2.29 -10.45 -6.05
C CYS A 21 2.54 -11.58 -5.05
N ARG A 22 3.54 -11.42 -4.17
CA ARG A 22 3.86 -12.40 -3.12
C ARG A 22 2.71 -12.58 -2.12
N MET A 23 2.10 -11.48 -1.69
CA MET A 23 1.04 -11.49 -0.67
C MET A 23 -0.31 -11.96 -1.22
N THR A 24 -0.58 -11.75 -2.50
CA THR A 24 -1.85 -12.14 -3.15
C THR A 24 -1.76 -13.47 -3.92
N GLY A 25 -0.56 -14.03 -4.05
CA GLY A 25 -0.32 -15.24 -4.86
C GLY A 25 -0.41 -15.00 -6.38
N LEU A 26 -0.53 -13.75 -6.82
CA LEU A 26 -0.56 -13.43 -8.25
C LEU A 26 0.83 -13.63 -8.88
N HIS A 27 0.81 -14.08 -10.14
CA HIS A 27 2.04 -14.18 -10.92
C HIS A 27 2.64 -12.77 -11.16
N ARG A 28 3.97 -12.67 -11.13
CA ARG A 28 4.70 -11.40 -11.30
C ARG A 28 4.37 -10.63 -12.57
N ASN A 29 3.95 -11.33 -13.63
CA ASN A 29 3.56 -10.69 -14.89
C ASN A 29 2.18 -10.05 -14.82
N THR A 30 1.30 -10.44 -13.89
CA THR A 30 -0.09 -9.99 -13.86
C THR A 30 -0.20 -8.46 -13.80
N PRO A 31 0.52 -7.74 -12.91
CA PRO A 31 0.50 -6.28 -12.92
C PRO A 31 1.16 -5.66 -14.15
N SER A 32 2.08 -6.36 -14.81
CA SER A 32 2.65 -5.91 -16.08
C SER A 32 1.62 -5.96 -17.21
N ARG A 33 0.75 -6.98 -17.25
CA ARG A 33 -0.34 -7.09 -18.24
C ARG A 33 -1.39 -6.00 -18.04
N TRP A 34 -1.71 -5.64 -16.80
CA TRP A 34 -2.59 -4.50 -16.52
C TRP A 34 -2.04 -3.19 -17.12
N ARG A 35 -0.71 -3.00 -17.09
CA ARG A 35 -0.04 -1.82 -17.65
C ARG A 35 0.06 -1.82 -19.16
N ALA A 36 0.51 -2.93 -19.74
CA ALA A 36 0.92 -2.99 -21.14
C ALA A 36 -0.19 -3.48 -22.09
N GLU A 37 -1.07 -4.36 -21.61
CA GLU A 37 -2.09 -5.02 -22.44
C GLU A 37 -3.49 -4.40 -22.23
N GLY A 38 -3.61 -3.34 -21.42
CA GLY A 38 -4.89 -2.69 -21.12
C GLY A 38 -5.87 -3.59 -20.37
N VAL A 39 -5.38 -4.68 -19.76
CA VAL A 39 -6.21 -5.60 -18.98
C VAL A 39 -6.75 -4.85 -17.77
N THR A 40 -8.07 -4.89 -17.60
CA THR A 40 -8.74 -4.23 -16.49
C THR A 40 -8.27 -4.81 -15.17
N ILE A 41 -7.93 -3.93 -14.22
CA ILE A 41 -7.60 -4.36 -12.86
C ILE A 41 -8.85 -4.98 -12.23
N PRO A 42 -8.78 -6.21 -11.69
CA PRO A 42 -9.94 -6.84 -11.06
C PRO A 42 -10.51 -6.02 -9.91
N GLU A 43 -11.83 -6.01 -9.77
CA GLU A 43 -12.54 -5.18 -8.77
C GLU A 43 -12.15 -5.45 -7.31
N TRP A 44 -11.67 -6.65 -7.01
CA TRP A 44 -11.24 -7.00 -5.67
C TRP A 44 -9.93 -6.28 -5.28
N VAL A 45 -9.07 -5.92 -6.24
CA VAL A 45 -7.76 -5.31 -5.97
C VAL A 45 -7.89 -3.99 -5.21
N PRO A 46 -8.67 -2.98 -5.66
CA PRO A 46 -8.82 -1.75 -4.89
C PRO A 46 -9.45 -1.98 -3.51
N LYS A 47 -10.39 -2.93 -3.37
CA LYS A 47 -11.01 -3.27 -2.08
C LYS A 47 -9.98 -3.88 -1.11
N HIS A 48 -9.12 -4.76 -1.61
CA HIS A 48 -8.07 -5.40 -0.84
C HIS A 48 -7.00 -4.41 -0.38
N LEU A 49 -6.52 -3.54 -1.29
CA LEU A 49 -5.54 -2.51 -0.94
C LEU A 49 -6.12 -1.48 0.03
N GLY A 50 -7.36 -1.06 -0.15
CA GLY A 50 -8.05 -0.16 0.79
C GLY A 50 -8.15 -0.77 2.19
N LEU A 51 -8.52 -2.04 2.30
CA LEU A 51 -8.54 -2.76 3.58
C LEU A 51 -7.17 -2.74 4.26
N LEU A 52 -6.10 -3.03 3.53
CA LEU A 52 -4.74 -3.05 4.08
C LEU A 52 -4.29 -1.65 4.55
N GLN A 53 -4.67 -0.59 3.84
CA GLN A 53 -4.36 0.78 4.24
C GLN A 53 -5.13 1.18 5.51
N ASP A 54 -6.39 0.78 5.62
CA ASP A 54 -7.15 0.97 6.86
C ASP A 54 -6.52 0.22 8.03
N LEU A 55 -6.08 -1.01 7.82
CA LEU A 55 -5.36 -1.77 8.85
C LEU A 55 -4.03 -1.10 9.23
N GLN A 56 -3.27 -0.58 8.26
CA GLN A 56 -2.04 0.17 8.53
C GLN A 56 -2.32 1.44 9.34
N ARG A 57 -3.39 2.17 9.00
CA ARG A 57 -3.83 3.37 9.73
C ARG A 57 -4.23 3.03 11.16
N LEU A 58 -5.01 1.96 11.37
CA LEU A 58 -5.40 1.49 12.70
C LEU A 58 -4.19 1.01 13.51
N HIS A 59 -3.30 0.22 12.90
CA HIS A 59 -2.06 -0.22 13.53
C HIS A 59 -1.22 0.98 13.97
N THR A 60 -1.07 1.99 13.12
CA THR A 60 -0.32 3.21 13.43
C THR A 60 -0.96 3.99 14.58
N ALA A 61 -2.29 4.15 14.56
CA ALA A 61 -3.01 4.93 15.56
C ALA A 61 -2.97 4.30 16.96
N TYR A 62 -2.98 2.97 17.05
CA TYR A 62 -3.18 2.27 18.32
C TYR A 62 -2.00 1.44 18.80
N LEU A 63 -1.07 1.05 17.91
CA LEU A 63 0.00 0.12 18.23
C LEU A 63 1.41 0.69 18.03
N VAL A 64 1.56 1.83 17.36
CA VAL A 64 2.87 2.50 17.20
C VAL A 64 3.01 3.59 18.26
N PRO A 65 3.95 3.46 19.22
CA PRO A 65 4.20 4.50 20.21
C PRO A 65 4.64 5.81 19.55
N PRO A 66 4.25 6.98 20.07
CA PRO A 66 4.74 8.26 19.57
C PRO A 66 6.26 8.32 19.75
N SER A 67 6.98 8.65 18.68
CA SER A 67 8.44 8.75 18.72
C SER A 67 8.87 9.91 19.64
N PRO A 68 9.86 9.73 20.53
CA PRO A 68 10.29 10.78 21.47
C PRO A 68 10.83 12.06 20.80
N LYS A 69 11.17 12.02 19.51
CA LYS A 69 11.75 13.16 18.79
C LYS A 69 10.80 14.34 18.51
N ALA A 70 9.50 14.22 18.79
CA ALA A 70 8.55 15.31 18.60
C ALA A 70 8.41 16.24 19.83
N GLY A 71 9.07 15.91 20.95
CA GLY A 71 8.96 16.64 22.22
C GLY A 71 10.19 17.43 22.66
N GLU A 72 11.27 17.47 21.85
CA GLU A 72 12.45 18.26 22.20
C GLU A 72 12.16 19.75 21.95
N VAL A 73 11.59 20.39 22.96
CA VAL A 73 11.55 21.85 23.08
C VAL A 73 13.00 22.31 23.20
N PRO A 74 13.55 23.09 22.25
CA PRO A 74 14.92 23.55 22.37
C PRO A 74 15.01 24.59 23.49
N GLY A 75 15.74 24.25 24.55
CA GLY A 75 16.42 25.16 25.49
C GLY A 75 15.56 26.19 26.23
N SER A 76 15.32 25.93 27.52
CA SER A 76 15.23 26.99 28.55
C SER A 76 16.62 27.35 29.07
#